data_AF-A0AAV7IC91-F1
#
_entry.id   AF-A0AAV7IC91-F1
#
_cell.length_a   1.000
_cell.length_b   1.000
_cell.length_c   1.000
_cell.angle_alpha   90.00
_cell.angle_beta   90.00
_cell.angle_gamma   90.00
#
_symmetry.space_group_name_H-M   'P 1'
#
loop_
_entity.id
_entity.type
_entity.pdbx_description
1 polymer ?
#
loop_
_entity_poly.entity_id
_entity_poly.type
_entity_poly.pdbx_seq_one_letter_code
_entity_poly.pdbx_strand_id
1 'polypeptide(L)'
;MPKGEKISDYSQKYTTKWERDDELKDLKDVKERCKNFWCVLASEIQSRLPDNLNVLKMMANLHPKVATSQVKPSLNDILKSFNRTALYGNKDDVESE
;
A
#
# COMPACT_ATOMS: atom_id res chain seq x y z
N MET A 1 35.17 -3.20 53.19
CA MET A 1 34.45 -2.55 52.07
C MET A 1 35.31 -2.66 50.83
N PRO A 2 34.89 -3.39 49.78
CA PRO A 2 35.64 -3.42 48.53
C PRO A 2 35.44 -2.09 47.80
N LYS A 3 36.54 -1.53 47.27
CA LYS A 3 36.55 -0.30 46.50
C LYS A 3 35.81 -0.55 45.19
N GLY A 4 34.87 0.35 44.87
CA GLY A 4 34.04 0.25 43.66
C GLY A 4 34.89 0.12 42.41
N GLU A 5 34.69 -0.97 41.68
CA GLU A 5 35.17 -1.14 40.32
C GLU A 5 34.41 -0.14 39.43
N LYS A 6 35.12 0.89 38.99
CA LYS A 6 34.70 1.65 37.81
C LYS A 6 34.96 0.76 36.61
N ILE A 7 33.95 0.00 36.19
CA ILE A 7 33.92 -0.59 34.86
C ILE A 7 33.86 0.60 33.88
N SER A 8 35.02 0.94 33.33
CA SER A 8 35.21 2.02 32.38
C SER A 8 34.48 1.71 31.07
N ASP A 9 33.80 2.70 30.52
CA ASP A 9 33.10 2.82 29.22
C ASP A 9 33.94 2.48 27.96
N TYR A 10 34.82 1.48 28.02
CA TYR A 10 35.78 1.17 26.96
C TYR A 10 35.32 0.06 25.99
N SER A 11 34.07 -0.41 26.09
CA SER A 11 33.58 -1.56 25.31
C SER A 11 32.84 -1.21 24.02
N GLN A 12 32.66 0.06 23.65
CA GLN A 12 31.80 0.44 22.53
C GLN A 12 32.51 0.83 21.21
N LYS A 13 33.83 0.60 21.05
CA LYS A 13 34.57 1.19 19.91
C LYS A 13 35.29 0.26 18.93
N TYR A 14 35.14 -1.06 19.02
CA TYR A 14 35.79 -1.96 18.05
C TYR A 14 34.89 -3.12 17.67
N THR A 15 33.89 -2.86 16.81
CA THR A 15 33.29 -3.94 16.02
C THR A 15 34.32 -4.42 15.01
N THR A 16 34.48 -5.74 14.93
CA THR A 16 35.38 -6.40 13.99
C THR A 16 34.95 -6.06 12.55
N LYS A 17 35.88 -6.16 11.59
CA LYS A 17 35.59 -5.86 10.18
C LYS A 17 34.39 -6.68 9.65
N TRP A 18 34.31 -7.95 10.05
CA TRP A 18 33.23 -8.87 9.66
C TRP A 18 31.86 -8.43 10.19
N GLU A 19 31.78 -7.99 11.44
CA GLU A 19 30.53 -7.46 12.03
C GLU A 19 30.04 -6.20 11.31
N ARG A 20 30.95 -5.31 10.90
CA ARG A 20 30.59 -4.09 10.13
C ARG A 20 30.13 -4.42 8.71
N ASP A 21 30.73 -5.41 8.07
CA ASP A 21 30.36 -5.83 6.73
C ASP A 21 28.97 -6.50 6.72
N ASP A 22 28.64 -7.27 7.76
CA ASP A 22 27.31 -7.86 7.96
C ASP A 22 26.24 -6.78 8.25
N GLU A 23 26.52 -5.82 9.15
CA GLU A 23 25.62 -4.68 9.40
C GLU A 23 25.35 -3.86 8.12
N LEU A 24 26.37 -3.66 7.28
CA LEU A 24 26.22 -2.93 6.02
C LEU A 24 25.38 -3.71 4.99
N LYS A 25 25.48 -5.04 5.00
CA LYS A 25 24.67 -5.92 4.15
C LYS A 25 23.21 -5.89 4.59
N ASP A 26 22.95 -5.99 5.89
CA ASP A 26 21.60 -5.92 6.45
C ASP A 26 20.95 -4.57 6.16
N LEU A 27 21.70 -3.47 6.29
CA LEU A 27 21.21 -2.14 5.96
C LEU A 27 20.85 -2.00 4.48
N LYS A 28 21.63 -2.61 3.58
CA LYS A 28 21.33 -2.63 2.14
C LYS A 28 20.06 -3.43 1.85
N ASP A 29 19.90 -4.58 2.49
CA ASP A 29 18.71 -5.42 2.33
C ASP A 29 17.44 -4.73 2.82
N VAL A 30 17.49 -4.10 4.00
CA VAL A 30 16.36 -3.31 4.54
C VAL A 30 15.98 -2.18 3.58
N LYS A 31 16.97 -1.45 3.06
CA LYS A 31 16.73 -0.37 2.09
C LYS A 31 16.05 -0.88 0.82
N GLU A 32 16.50 -2.02 0.28
CA GLU A 32 15.90 -2.59 -0.92
C GLU A 32 14.47 -3.07 -0.67
N ARG A 33 14.21 -3.72 0.47
CA ARG A 33 12.84 -4.11 0.85
C ARG A 33 11.91 -2.91 1.00
N CYS A 34 12.36 -1.84 1.65
CA CYS A 34 11.59 -0.61 1.75
C CYS A 34 11.28 -0.02 0.37
N LYS A 35 12.27 0.05 -0.52
CA LYS A 35 12.08 0.53 -1.90
C LYS A 35 11.07 -0.32 -2.66
N ASN A 36 11.19 -1.65 -2.58
CA ASN A 36 10.28 -2.58 -3.24
C ASN A 36 8.85 -2.44 -2.71
N PHE A 37 8.68 -2.27 -1.40
CA PHE A 37 7.38 -1.99 -0.80
C PHE A 37 6.74 -0.72 -1.40
N TRP A 38 7.50 0.37 -1.52
CA TRP A 38 6.99 1.61 -2.13
C TRP A 38 6.60 1.42 -3.60
N CYS A 39 7.38 0.65 -4.36
CA CYS A 39 7.04 0.34 -5.76
C CYS A 39 5.72 -0.45 -5.87
N VAL A 40 5.54 -1.48 -5.04
CA VAL A 40 4.32 -2.27 -5.00
C VAL A 40 3.12 -1.41 -4.60
N LEU A 41 3.27 -0.60 -3.54
CA LEU A 41 2.22 0.30 -3.09
C LEU A 41 1.83 1.31 -4.17
N ALA A 42 2.81 1.91 -4.85
CA ALA A 42 2.56 2.84 -5.94
C ALA A 42 1.80 2.16 -7.09
N SER A 43 2.21 0.95 -7.49
CA SER A 43 1.53 0.16 -8.52
C SER A 43 0.07 -0.12 -8.16
N GLU A 44 -0.19 -0.47 -6.89
CA GLU A 44 -1.54 -0.77 -6.42
C GLU A 44 -2.43 0.48 -6.35
N ILE A 45 -1.86 1.64 -5.98
CA ILE A 45 -2.58 2.91 -6.04
C ILE A 45 -2.90 3.27 -7.49
N GLN A 46 -1.91 3.15 -8.38
CA GLN A 46 -2.08 3.46 -9.81
C GLN A 46 -3.10 2.56 -10.49
N SER A 47 -3.19 1.28 -10.12
CA SER A 47 -4.19 0.36 -10.67
C SER A 47 -5.61 0.71 -10.24
N ARG A 48 -5.79 1.19 -8.99
CA ARG A 48 -7.12 1.51 -8.42
C ARG A 48 -7.63 2.91 -8.77
N LEU A 49 -6.74 3.88 -8.98
CA LEU A 49 -7.11 5.28 -9.23
C LEU A 49 -8.08 5.47 -10.41
N PRO A 50 -7.85 4.86 -11.60
CA PRO A 50 -8.75 5.02 -12.75
C PRO A 50 -10.18 4.55 -12.47
N ASP A 51 -10.32 3.39 -11.83
CA ASP A 51 -11.62 2.80 -11.50
C ASP A 51 -12.36 3.66 -10.46
N ASN A 52 -11.65 4.10 -9.41
CA ASN A 52 -12.20 5.00 -8.40
C ASN A 52 -12.66 6.33 -9.01
N LEU A 53 -11.88 6.90 -9.94
CA LEU A 53 -12.26 8.12 -10.66
C LEU A 53 -13.48 7.89 -11.56
N ASN A 54 -13.59 6.72 -12.18
CA ASN A 54 -14.74 6.38 -13.02
C ASN A 54 -16.02 6.27 -12.18
N VAL A 55 -15.95 5.62 -11.01
CA VAL A 55 -17.07 5.55 -10.06
C VAL A 55 -17.49 6.95 -9.62
N LEU A 56 -16.55 7.83 -9.25
CA LEU A 56 -16.85 9.21 -8.88
C LEU A 56 -17.53 9.99 -10.00
N LYS A 57 -17.07 9.83 -11.26
CA LYS A 57 -17.74 10.42 -12.42
C LYS A 57 -19.15 9.88 -12.62
N MET A 58 -19.36 8.58 -12.41
CA MET A 58 -20.70 7.98 -12.51
C MET A 58 -21.63 8.48 -11.41
N MET A 59 -21.14 8.70 -10.18
CA MET A 59 -21.94 9.30 -9.11
C MET A 59 -22.39 10.72 -9.45
N ALA A 60 -21.58 11.51 -10.17
CA ALA A 60 -21.98 12.84 -10.62
C ALA A 60 -23.22 12.81 -11.54
N ASN A 61 -23.43 11.70 -12.27
CA ASN A 61 -24.61 11.51 -13.12
C ASN A 61 -25.89 11.20 -12.32
N LEU A 62 -25.78 10.85 -11.03
CA LEU A 62 -26.92 10.68 -10.13
C LEU A 62 -27.43 12.01 -9.55
N HIS A 63 -26.78 13.13 -9.86
CA HIS A 63 -27.26 14.45 -9.45
C HIS A 63 -28.68 14.69 -10.00
N PRO A 64 -29.62 15.24 -9.21
CA PRO A 64 -31.04 15.37 -9.62
C PRO A 64 -31.26 16.03 -10.97
N LYS A 65 -30.44 17.04 -11.33
CA LYS A 65 -30.49 17.72 -12.64
C LYS A 65 -30.17 16.81 -13.84
N VAL A 66 -29.36 15.77 -13.64
CA VAL A 66 -28.96 14.80 -14.68
C VAL A 66 -29.86 13.57 -14.61
N ALA A 67 -30.24 13.13 -13.41
CA ALA A 67 -31.12 11.99 -13.18
C ALA A 67 -32.55 12.20 -13.73
N THR A 68 -33.01 13.44 -13.82
CA THR A 68 -34.31 13.80 -14.44
C THR A 68 -34.21 14.11 -15.93
N SER A 69 -33.00 14.10 -16.52
CA SER A 69 -32.81 14.30 -17.95
C SER A 69 -33.29 13.08 -18.76
N GLN A 70 -33.64 13.29 -20.04
CA GLN A 70 -34.07 12.19 -20.93
C GLN A 70 -32.94 11.18 -21.23
N VAL A 71 -31.68 11.59 -21.02
CA VAL A 71 -30.51 10.73 -21.18
C VAL A 71 -30.14 10.16 -19.80
N LYS A 72 -30.86 9.11 -19.38
CA LYS A 72 -30.55 8.43 -18.13
C LYS A 72 -29.37 7.47 -18.31
N PRO A 73 -28.30 7.58 -17.51
CA PRO A 73 -27.34 6.49 -17.40
C PRO A 73 -28.07 5.24 -16.88
N SER A 74 -27.74 4.09 -17.44
CA SER A 74 -28.27 2.80 -16.96
C SER A 74 -27.80 2.55 -15.53
N LEU A 75 -28.75 2.38 -14.61
CA LEU A 75 -28.45 2.02 -13.21
C LEU A 75 -27.64 0.73 -13.10
N ASN A 76 -27.84 -0.20 -14.03
CA ASN A 76 -27.07 -1.45 -14.10
C ASN A 76 -25.58 -1.20 -14.38
N ASP A 77 -25.25 -0.17 -15.17
CA ASP A 77 -23.84 0.14 -15.49
C ASP A 77 -23.14 0.83 -14.32
N ILE A 78 -23.90 1.60 -13.52
CA ILE A 78 -23.43 2.18 -12.25
C ILE A 78 -23.19 1.08 -11.20
N LEU A 79 -24.12 0.12 -11.08
CA LEU A 79 -23.97 -1.02 -10.17
C LEU A 79 -22.78 -1.91 -10.54
N LYS A 80 -22.55 -2.17 -11.83
CA LYS A 80 -21.40 -2.95 -12.31
C LYS A 80 -20.05 -2.29 -11.98
N SER A 81 -19.94 -0.97 -12.12
CA SER A 81 -18.69 -0.25 -11.80
C SER A 81 -18.42 -0.20 -10.29
N PHE A 82 -19.47 -0.08 -9.47
CA PHE A 82 -19.38 -0.21 -8.02
C PHE A 82 -18.95 -1.60 -7.57
N ASN A 83 -19.60 -2.66 -8.07
CA ASN A 83 -19.27 -4.03 -7.70
C ASN A 83 -17.85 -4.42 -8.13
N ARG A 84 -17.40 -3.99 -9.31
CA ARG A 84 -16.01 -4.18 -9.72
C ARG A 84 -15.05 -3.57 -8.69
N THR A 85 -15.32 -2.36 -8.23
CA THR A 85 -14.47 -1.66 -7.26
C THR A 85 -14.54 -2.29 -5.85
N ALA A 86 -15.72 -2.77 -5.42
CA ALA A 86 -15.93 -3.39 -4.11
C ALA A 86 -15.37 -4.82 -4.01
N LEU A 87 -15.35 -5.58 -5.11
CA LEU A 87 -14.92 -6.99 -5.13
C LEU A 87 -13.41 -7.19 -5.24
N TYR A 88 -12.61 -6.16 -5.54
CA TYR A 88 -11.14 -6.26 -5.48
C TYR A 88 -10.59 -6.40 -4.04
N GLY A 89 -11.45 -6.37 -3.01
CA GLY A 89 -11.10 -6.74 -1.64
C GLY A 89 -11.23 -8.24 -1.32
N ASN A 90 -11.87 -9.05 -2.17
CA ASN A 90 -12.10 -10.48 -1.97
C ASN A 90 -11.87 -11.22 -3.30
N LYS A 91 -10.61 -11.50 -3.65
CA LYS A 91 -10.27 -12.22 -4.88
C LYS A 91 -10.29 -13.74 -4.76
N ASP A 92 -10.84 -14.29 -3.67
CA ASP A 92 -10.81 -15.73 -3.43
C ASP A 92 -12.15 -16.46 -3.68
N ASP A 93 -13.29 -15.78 -3.82
CA ASP A 93 -14.58 -16.49 -3.87
C ASP A 93 -15.54 -15.98 -4.96
N VAL A 94 -15.23 -16.20 -6.25
CA VAL A 94 -16.29 -16.36 -7.26
C VAL A 94 -15.81 -17.33 -8.34
N GLU A 95 -15.76 -18.62 -8.02
CA GLU A 95 -15.97 -19.64 -9.05
C GLU A 95 -17.38 -19.43 -9.63
N SER A 96 -17.45 -19.32 -10.94
CA SER A 96 -18.69 -19.11 -11.69
C SER A 96 -19.20 -20.47 -12.18
N GLU A 97 -20.33 -20.92 -11.65
CA GLU A 97 -21.26 -21.83 -12.36
C GLU A 97 -22.42 -21.02 -12.95
#